data_AF-A0A0K8TT90-F1
#
_entry.id   AF-A0A0K8TT90-F1
#
_cell.length_a   1.000
_cell.length_b   1.000
_cell.length_c   1.000
_cell.angle_alpha   90.00
_cell.angle_beta   90.00
_cell.angle_gamma   90.00
#
_symmetry.space_group_name_H-M   'P 1'
#
loop_
_entity.id
_entity.type
_entity.pdbx_description
1 polymer ?
#
loop_
_entity_poly.entity_id
_entity_poly.type
_entity_poly.pdbx_seq_one_letter_code
_entity_poly.pdbx_strand_id
1 'polypeptide(L)'
;CILPIFATLWSLYFSLIQISQTFKHQSDELLLEAGFLCLFLAPFNSSKKSGVADKIGIVMLKWLLFRFLFDSGSVKFFSGCPYWWSYTGLSRHFETLPLPTPFSWFCHHLPPRYLKISTLFTHISELICPWFFFFPSRSVRVLLFYWEVYLQLTIILSGNYGFLNFLVITLLFSLLDDRFFEEKSKTRAILGTFFTTIVFTVLFYIVHIGFGHSLEKLLFKYEHLAVLRSMVKLSPLVALVAVVATFFTNVVYHPCIKHAKSFWAKASEFNTLLAFTLCGLALIGVSVVPHSNLDAATNITDTQLGRYYKEINRFNIVNEYGRHLRKMRSERLEVTLEYAQNAEGTWHEIPFVYKPWTTEDTSVYAGPYLPRLDMKFYDIVNSNYRDEPWILSLAYRIMRNEPEVLNLFGLKDKLKPTPKYVRATLNKFKYTPLSEKDEPTLWIKKMQGVYFAPFSADSATLQAHLKNMKILKIPNGPDVHNQFLKNILDTIRTQSQRLEPHVLLFAVAVSGLLIVLTKK
;
A
#
# COMPACT_ATOMS: atom_id res chain seq x y z
N CYS A 1 21.70 11.02 -6.13
CA CYS A 1 20.57 11.98 -6.17
C CYS A 1 20.77 13.00 -5.06
N ILE A 2 20.44 14.27 -5.31
CA ILE A 2 20.61 15.37 -4.34
C ILE A 2 19.27 15.83 -3.77
N LEU A 3 19.30 16.52 -2.63
CA LEU A 3 18.12 16.97 -1.89
C LEU A 3 17.12 17.76 -2.75
N PRO A 4 17.51 18.71 -3.61
CA PRO A 4 16.57 19.42 -4.48
C PRO A 4 15.76 18.52 -5.40
N ILE A 5 16.35 17.42 -5.89
CA ILE A 5 15.65 16.46 -6.75
C ILE A 5 14.59 15.72 -5.96
N PHE A 6 14.92 15.19 -4.78
CA PHE A 6 13.95 14.53 -3.91
C PHE A 6 12.82 15.47 -3.47
N ALA A 7 13.16 16.72 -3.12
CA ALA A 7 12.17 17.73 -2.74
C ALA A 7 11.22 18.04 -3.90
N THR A 8 11.75 18.13 -5.13
CA THR A 8 10.94 18.35 -6.34
C THR A 8 10.02 17.16 -6.61
N LEU A 9 10.55 15.92 -6.59
CA LEU A 9 9.76 14.71 -6.81
C LEU A 9 8.65 14.55 -5.75
N TRP A 10 8.98 14.81 -4.49
CA TRP A 10 8.01 14.80 -3.40
C TRP A 10 6.92 15.84 -3.61
N SER A 11 7.29 17.08 -3.96
CA SER A 11 6.33 18.18 -4.19
C SER A 11 5.40 17.92 -5.38
N LEU A 12 5.93 17.36 -6.47
CA LEU A 12 5.14 16.97 -7.64
C LEU A 12 4.16 15.84 -7.33
N TYR A 13 4.58 14.86 -6.53
CA TYR A 13 3.67 13.79 -6.12
C TYR A 13 2.64 14.27 -5.10
N PHE A 14 3.04 15.13 -4.16
CA PHE A 14 2.15 15.76 -3.20
C PHE A 14 1.04 16.55 -3.89
N SER A 15 1.36 17.33 -4.93
CA SER A 15 0.36 18.10 -5.68
C SER A 15 -0.65 17.19 -6.40
N LEU A 16 -0.21 16.04 -6.92
CA LEU A 16 -1.10 15.03 -7.49
C LEU A 16 -2.08 14.47 -6.44
N ILE A 17 -1.60 14.20 -5.22
CA ILE A 17 -2.44 13.67 -4.15
C ILE A 17 -3.44 14.70 -3.62
N GLN A 18 -3.19 16.01 -3.75
CA GLN A 18 -4.18 17.03 -3.39
C GLN A 18 -5.43 16.99 -4.27
N ILE A 19 -5.29 16.55 -5.54
CA ILE A 19 -6.42 16.47 -6.48
C ILE A 19 -7.03 15.07 -6.61
N SER A 20 -6.44 14.05 -5.98
CA SER A 20 -6.93 12.67 -6.08
C SER A 20 -8.20 12.40 -5.26
N GLN A 21 -8.57 13.31 -4.36
CA GLN A 21 -9.80 13.25 -3.55
C GLN A 21 -9.99 11.87 -2.90
N THR A 22 -11.13 11.20 -3.16
CA THR A 22 -11.41 9.87 -2.60
C THR A 22 -10.48 8.81 -3.16
N PHE A 23 -9.91 8.96 -4.37
CA PHE A 23 -9.02 7.97 -5.01
C PHE A 23 -7.62 7.86 -4.39
N LYS A 24 -7.33 8.62 -3.33
CA LYS A 24 -6.14 8.44 -2.51
C LYS A 24 -6.13 7.06 -1.83
N HIS A 25 -4.97 6.43 -1.80
CA HIS A 25 -4.75 5.10 -1.22
C HIS A 25 -3.59 5.12 -0.19
N GLN A 26 -3.54 4.14 0.70
CA GLN A 26 -2.50 4.04 1.75
C GLN A 26 -1.08 3.97 1.18
N SER A 27 -0.92 3.45 -0.04
CA SER A 27 0.36 3.46 -0.76
C SER A 27 0.86 4.87 -1.07
N ASP A 28 -0.05 5.81 -1.34
CA ASP A 28 0.29 7.20 -1.60
C ASP A 28 0.78 7.89 -0.31
N GLU A 29 0.13 7.57 0.81
CA GLU A 29 0.50 8.04 2.16
C GLU A 29 1.91 7.53 2.54
N LEU A 30 2.17 6.24 2.34
CA LEU A 30 3.48 5.66 2.60
C LEU A 30 4.58 6.27 1.71
N LEU A 31 4.28 6.52 0.43
CA LEU A 31 5.26 7.10 -0.49
C LEU A 31 5.60 8.55 -0.14
N LEU A 32 4.61 9.36 0.26
CA LEU A 32 4.85 10.73 0.70
C LEU A 32 5.66 10.77 1.99
N GLU A 33 5.36 9.91 2.95
CA GLU A 33 6.10 9.85 4.21
C GLU A 33 7.54 9.35 4.00
N ALA A 34 7.72 8.25 3.25
CA ALA A 34 9.04 7.73 2.90
C ALA A 34 9.85 8.74 2.08
N GLY A 35 9.23 9.37 1.07
CA GLY A 35 9.87 10.37 0.23
C GLY A 35 10.31 11.61 1.00
N PHE A 36 9.53 12.04 2.00
CA PHE A 36 9.91 13.12 2.90
C PHE A 36 11.12 12.72 3.78
N LEU A 37 11.12 11.51 4.34
CA LEU A 37 12.24 11.01 5.12
C LEU A 37 13.52 10.84 4.28
N CYS A 38 13.42 10.54 2.99
CA CYS A 38 14.57 10.51 2.08
C CYS A 38 15.29 11.88 1.96
N LEU A 39 14.64 13.00 2.30
CA LEU A 39 15.31 14.30 2.39
C LEU A 39 16.41 14.34 3.48
N PHE A 40 16.32 13.47 4.49
CA PHE A 40 17.34 13.32 5.54
C PHE A 40 18.60 12.60 5.03
N LEU A 41 18.45 11.79 3.97
CA LEU A 41 19.52 10.99 3.37
C LEU A 41 20.15 11.69 2.16
N ALA A 42 19.42 12.59 1.51
CA ALA A 42 19.87 13.20 0.28
C ALA A 42 20.87 14.32 0.57
N PRO A 43 22.11 14.26 0.04
CA PRO A 43 23.06 15.37 0.20
C PRO A 43 22.57 16.59 -0.59
N PHE A 44 22.82 17.79 -0.08
CA PHE A 44 22.48 19.02 -0.80
C PHE A 44 23.29 19.17 -2.10
N ASN A 45 24.55 18.75 -2.08
CA ASN A 45 25.45 18.79 -3.23
C ASN A 45 26.16 17.43 -3.43
N SER A 46 26.41 17.04 -4.67
CA SER A 46 26.87 15.68 -5.05
C SER A 46 28.30 15.32 -4.60
N SER A 47 29.00 16.23 -3.93
CA SER A 47 30.41 16.09 -3.53
C SER A 47 30.60 15.18 -2.30
N LYS A 48 29.63 15.10 -1.38
CA LYS A 48 29.73 14.26 -0.18
C LYS A 48 29.10 12.89 -0.43
N LYS A 49 29.88 11.82 -0.22
CA LYS A 49 29.40 10.43 -0.32
C LYS A 49 28.52 10.00 0.87
N SER A 50 28.67 10.62 2.04
CA SER A 50 27.84 10.39 3.22
C SER A 50 27.70 11.67 4.04
N GLY A 51 26.49 11.93 4.53
CA GLY A 51 26.15 13.00 5.45
C GLY A 51 26.10 12.54 6.91
N VAL A 52 26.33 13.49 7.82
CA VAL A 52 26.33 13.21 9.28
C VAL A 52 24.95 12.78 9.79
N ALA A 53 23.89 13.17 9.08
CA ALA A 53 22.51 12.84 9.41
C ALA A 53 22.02 11.51 8.79
N ASP A 54 22.79 10.85 7.92
CA ASP A 54 22.33 9.68 7.16
C ASP A 54 21.80 8.58 8.09
N LYS A 55 22.53 8.27 9.17
CA LYS A 55 22.10 7.23 10.13
C LYS A 55 20.81 7.60 10.87
N ILE A 56 20.56 8.89 11.12
CA ILE A 56 19.29 9.34 11.69
C ILE A 56 18.16 9.09 10.69
N GLY A 57 18.36 9.45 9.42
CA GLY A 57 17.40 9.15 8.34
C GLY A 57 17.11 7.65 8.22
N ILE A 58 18.12 6.79 8.29
CA ILE A 58 17.93 5.32 8.28
C ILE A 58 17.11 4.83 9.48
N VAL A 59 17.35 5.34 10.69
CA VAL A 59 16.53 5.01 11.86
C VAL A 59 15.09 5.48 11.69
N MET A 60 14.87 6.65 11.10
CA MET A 60 13.53 7.16 10.80
C MET A 60 12.80 6.29 9.77
N LEU A 61 13.49 5.81 8.73
CA LEU A 61 12.92 4.86 7.76
C LEU A 61 12.58 3.50 8.42
N LYS A 62 13.42 3.02 9.34
CA LYS A 62 13.11 1.82 10.14
C LYS A 62 11.88 2.02 11.02
N TRP A 63 11.71 3.21 11.60
CA TRP A 63 10.51 3.55 12.37
C TRP A 63 9.26 3.61 11.49
N LEU A 64 9.35 4.18 10.29
CA LEU A 64 8.26 4.15 9.32
C LEU A 64 7.88 2.71 8.94
N LEU A 65 8.88 1.88 8.60
CA LEU A 65 8.68 0.47 8.28
C LEU A 65 8.08 -0.31 9.45
N PHE A 66 8.58 -0.06 10.68
CA PHE A 66 8.04 -0.63 11.91
C PHE A 66 6.56 -0.31 12.03
N ARG A 67 6.18 0.97 11.97
CA ARG A 67 4.78 1.39 12.10
C ARG A 67 3.92 0.75 11.03
N PHE A 68 4.37 0.78 9.77
CA PHE A 68 3.59 0.21 8.68
C PHE A 68 3.26 -1.28 8.92
N LEU A 69 4.24 -2.11 9.28
CA LEU A 69 4.04 -3.54 9.52
C LEU A 69 3.27 -3.79 10.82
N PHE A 70 3.67 -3.13 11.90
CA PHE A 70 3.07 -3.30 13.22
C PHE A 70 1.61 -2.85 13.27
N ASP A 71 1.29 -1.71 12.66
CA ASP A 71 -0.08 -1.19 12.58
C ASP A 71 -0.93 -2.15 11.74
N SER A 72 -0.40 -2.62 10.61
CA SER A 72 -1.09 -3.57 9.73
C SER A 72 -1.39 -4.91 10.39
N GLY A 73 -0.54 -5.39 11.31
CA GLY A 73 -0.82 -6.56 12.15
C GLY A 73 -1.80 -6.24 13.29
N SER A 74 -1.59 -5.13 13.99
CA SER A 74 -2.35 -4.77 15.18
C SER A 74 -3.84 -4.55 14.89
N VAL A 75 -4.17 -3.88 13.79
CA VAL A 75 -5.56 -3.67 13.34
C VAL A 75 -6.32 -4.99 13.12
N LYS A 76 -5.64 -6.08 12.73
CA LYS A 76 -6.28 -7.40 12.54
C LYS A 76 -6.84 -7.91 13.86
N PHE A 77 -6.13 -7.71 14.96
CA PHE A 77 -6.57 -8.13 16.29
C PHE A 77 -7.55 -7.14 16.93
N PHE A 78 -7.29 -5.84 16.81
CA PHE A 78 -8.21 -4.80 17.31
C PHE A 78 -9.55 -4.78 16.56
N SER A 79 -9.63 -5.34 15.35
CA SER A 79 -10.90 -5.54 14.64
C SER A 79 -11.91 -6.42 15.40
N GLY A 80 -11.45 -7.26 16.34
CA GLY A 80 -12.28 -8.27 16.98
C GLY A 80 -12.68 -9.43 16.07
N CYS A 81 -12.14 -9.51 14.84
CA CYS A 81 -12.47 -10.57 13.90
C CYS A 81 -11.99 -11.95 14.40
N PRO A 82 -12.88 -12.94 14.56
CA PRO A 82 -12.51 -14.24 15.12
C PRO A 82 -11.52 -15.02 14.25
N TYR A 83 -11.53 -14.82 12.93
CA TYR A 83 -10.63 -15.54 12.02
C TYR A 83 -9.15 -15.25 12.25
N TRP A 84 -8.80 -14.02 12.61
CA TRP A 84 -7.41 -13.66 12.93
C TRP A 84 -6.96 -14.26 14.26
N TRP A 85 -7.86 -14.34 15.25
CA TRP A 85 -7.61 -14.98 16.53
C TRP A 85 -7.55 -16.51 16.44
N SER A 86 -8.27 -17.13 15.51
CA SER A 86 -8.25 -18.59 15.29
C SER A 86 -7.24 -19.06 14.24
N TYR A 87 -6.35 -18.17 13.78
CA TYR A 87 -5.37 -18.40 12.71
C TYR A 87 -5.99 -18.86 11.37
N THR A 88 -7.27 -18.63 11.15
CA THR A 88 -7.95 -18.98 9.89
C THR A 88 -8.15 -17.77 8.99
N GLY A 89 -7.53 -16.63 9.30
CA GLY A 89 -7.61 -15.41 8.51
C GLY A 89 -7.26 -15.64 7.04
N LEU A 90 -6.14 -16.30 6.75
CA LEU A 90 -5.73 -16.52 5.36
C LEU A 90 -6.65 -17.46 4.58
N SER A 91 -7.39 -18.35 5.23
CA SER A 91 -8.33 -19.24 4.51
C SER A 91 -9.50 -18.48 3.89
N ARG A 92 -9.83 -17.29 4.41
CA ARG A 92 -10.82 -16.38 3.84
C ARG A 92 -10.19 -15.24 3.05
N HIS A 93 -9.00 -14.80 3.45
CA HIS A 93 -8.36 -13.62 2.88
C HIS A 93 -8.13 -13.74 1.37
N PHE A 94 -7.61 -14.87 0.87
CA PHE A 94 -7.31 -15.06 -0.56
C PHE A 94 -8.54 -14.88 -1.46
N GLU A 95 -9.70 -15.41 -1.08
CA GLU A 95 -10.96 -15.22 -1.82
C GLU A 95 -11.44 -13.76 -1.75
N THR A 96 -11.27 -13.11 -0.61
CA THR A 96 -11.80 -11.77 -0.32
C THR A 96 -10.82 -10.63 -0.59
N LEU A 97 -9.67 -10.92 -1.21
CA LEU A 97 -8.66 -9.95 -1.61
C LEU A 97 -9.27 -8.83 -2.47
N PRO A 98 -8.85 -7.57 -2.33
CA PRO A 98 -9.39 -6.50 -3.18
C PRO A 98 -9.26 -6.80 -4.67
N LEU A 99 -8.03 -7.06 -5.09
CA LEU A 99 -7.67 -7.34 -6.47
C LEU A 99 -6.84 -8.64 -6.48
N PRO A 100 -7.48 -9.83 -6.51
CA PRO A 100 -6.77 -11.11 -6.50
C PRO A 100 -5.95 -11.27 -7.79
N THR A 101 -4.85 -12.00 -7.71
CA THR A 101 -4.13 -12.51 -8.89
C THR A 101 -4.62 -13.92 -9.23
N PRO A 102 -4.22 -14.51 -10.37
CA PRO A 102 -4.53 -15.90 -10.68
C PRO A 102 -3.96 -16.87 -9.62
N PHE A 103 -2.88 -16.48 -8.95
CA PHE A 103 -2.25 -17.30 -7.91
C PHE A 103 -3.10 -17.40 -6.63
N SER A 104 -3.96 -16.40 -6.37
CA SER A 104 -4.81 -16.38 -5.18
C SER A 104 -5.72 -17.60 -5.05
N TRP A 105 -6.26 -18.09 -6.18
CA TRP A 105 -7.11 -19.28 -6.19
C TRP A 105 -6.35 -20.52 -5.70
N PHE A 106 -5.09 -20.67 -6.13
CA PHE A 106 -4.23 -21.77 -5.67
C PHE A 106 -3.93 -21.62 -4.17
N CYS A 107 -3.65 -20.40 -3.71
CA CYS A 107 -3.44 -20.12 -2.29
C CYS A 107 -4.67 -20.45 -1.44
N HIS A 108 -5.87 -20.12 -1.91
CA HIS A 108 -7.12 -20.39 -1.19
C HIS A 108 -7.33 -21.89 -0.94
N HIS A 109 -6.94 -22.73 -1.90
CA HIS A 109 -7.10 -24.19 -1.82
C HIS A 109 -5.94 -24.93 -1.18
N LEU A 110 -4.97 -24.23 -0.61
CA LEU A 110 -3.91 -24.86 0.17
C LEU A 110 -4.49 -25.60 1.39
N PRO A 111 -3.85 -26.70 1.86
CA PRO A 111 -4.36 -27.46 3.00
C PRO A 111 -4.63 -26.55 4.21
N PRO A 112 -5.73 -26.75 4.97
CA PRO A 112 -6.08 -25.87 6.09
C PRO A 112 -4.97 -25.67 7.12
N ARG A 113 -4.16 -26.71 7.35
CA ARG A 113 -2.98 -26.64 8.23
C ARG A 113 -1.93 -25.66 7.70
N TYR A 114 -1.70 -25.64 6.39
CA TYR A 114 -0.75 -24.71 5.77
C TYR A 114 -1.22 -23.27 5.96
N LEU A 115 -2.49 -23.01 5.64
CA LEU A 115 -3.11 -21.68 5.79
C LEU A 115 -3.05 -21.15 7.23
N LYS A 116 -3.22 -22.02 8.23
CA LYS A 116 -3.06 -21.65 9.63
C LYS A 116 -1.65 -21.23 9.98
N ILE A 117 -0.65 -22.00 9.56
CA ILE A 117 0.76 -21.68 9.81
C ILE A 117 1.17 -20.43 9.03
N SER A 118 0.68 -20.24 7.81
CA SER A 118 0.89 -19.00 7.06
C SER A 118 0.27 -17.80 7.78
N THR A 119 -0.91 -17.97 8.40
CA THR A 119 -1.54 -16.90 9.20
C THR A 119 -0.68 -16.57 10.42
N LEU A 120 -0.16 -17.59 11.12
CA LEU A 120 0.78 -17.41 12.23
C LEU A 120 2.07 -16.71 11.78
N PHE A 121 2.62 -17.09 10.62
CA PHE A 121 3.77 -16.44 10.02
C PHE A 121 3.49 -14.95 9.78
N THR A 122 2.36 -14.60 9.17
CA THR A 122 1.94 -13.20 9.00
C THR A 122 1.90 -12.45 10.34
N HIS A 123 1.33 -13.06 11.38
CA HIS A 123 1.26 -12.46 12.72
C HIS A 123 2.65 -12.21 13.31
N ILE A 124 3.58 -13.16 13.16
CA ILE A 124 4.96 -13.01 13.64
C ILE A 124 5.68 -11.90 12.86
N SER A 125 5.58 -11.89 11.52
CA SER A 125 6.19 -10.88 10.66
C SER A 125 5.69 -9.47 10.96
N GLU A 126 4.41 -9.32 11.27
CA GLU A 126 3.83 -7.99 11.48
C GLU A 126 3.93 -7.52 12.94
N LEU A 127 3.84 -8.41 13.94
CA LEU A 127 3.80 -8.00 15.35
C LEU A 127 5.12 -8.18 16.10
N ILE A 128 5.94 -9.16 15.72
CA ILE A 128 7.14 -9.56 16.48
C ILE A 128 8.42 -9.12 15.77
N CYS A 129 8.58 -9.49 14.49
CA CYS A 129 9.74 -9.14 13.68
C CYS A 129 10.11 -7.64 13.70
N PRO A 130 9.15 -6.68 13.68
CA PRO A 130 9.50 -5.26 13.61
C PRO A 130 10.32 -4.77 14.81
N TRP A 131 10.10 -5.33 16.01
CA TRP A 131 10.85 -4.96 17.21
C TRP A 131 12.35 -5.19 17.06
N PHE A 132 12.73 -6.19 16.26
CA PHE A 132 14.12 -6.55 16.03
C PHE A 132 14.80 -5.74 14.90
N PHE A 133 14.09 -4.83 14.22
CA PHE A 133 14.70 -3.93 13.22
C PHE A 133 15.74 -2.98 13.84
N PHE A 134 15.55 -2.64 15.11
CA PHE A 134 16.45 -1.80 15.91
C PHE A 134 17.52 -2.61 16.65
N PHE A 135 17.50 -3.94 16.52
CA PHE A 135 18.45 -4.80 17.21
C PHE A 135 19.88 -4.59 16.67
N PRO A 136 20.91 -4.49 17.54
CA PRO A 136 22.26 -4.13 17.13
C PRO A 136 22.96 -5.20 16.29
N SER A 137 22.56 -6.47 16.40
CA SER A 137 23.15 -7.57 15.62
C SER A 137 22.86 -7.45 14.12
N ARG A 138 23.91 -7.42 13.29
CA ARG A 138 23.82 -7.41 11.83
C ARG A 138 23.10 -8.66 11.31
N SER A 139 23.47 -9.83 11.81
CA SER A 139 22.92 -11.10 11.35
C SER A 139 21.41 -11.18 11.55
N VAL A 140 20.92 -10.66 12.68
CA VAL A 140 19.47 -10.57 12.95
C VAL A 140 18.78 -9.66 11.95
N ARG A 141 19.33 -8.48 11.65
CA ARG A 141 18.73 -7.56 10.67
C ARG A 141 18.72 -8.10 9.24
N VAL A 142 19.78 -8.81 8.83
CA VAL A 142 19.85 -9.47 7.52
C VAL A 142 18.86 -10.62 7.43
N LEU A 143 18.70 -11.40 8.51
CA LEU A 143 17.67 -12.45 8.59
C LEU A 143 16.27 -11.86 8.41
N LEU A 144 15.96 -10.78 9.13
CA LEU A 144 14.67 -10.08 9.06
C LEU A 144 14.43 -9.46 7.69
N PHE A 145 15.45 -8.92 7.04
CA PHE A 145 15.35 -8.44 5.67
C PHE A 145 14.82 -9.56 4.74
N TYR A 146 15.43 -10.74 4.76
CA TYR A 146 14.96 -11.86 3.93
C TYR A 146 13.59 -12.38 4.33
N TRP A 147 13.32 -12.46 5.64
CA TRP A 147 12.03 -12.87 6.18
C TRP A 147 10.88 -11.98 5.70
N GLU A 148 11.06 -10.66 5.79
CA GLU A 148 10.05 -9.69 5.37
C GLU A 148 9.96 -9.60 3.84
N VAL A 149 11.09 -9.69 3.12
CA VAL A 149 11.05 -9.76 1.64
C VAL A 149 10.24 -10.97 1.19
N TYR A 150 10.39 -12.13 1.84
CA TYR A 150 9.57 -13.30 1.55
C TYR A 150 8.07 -13.01 1.75
N LEU A 151 7.69 -12.39 2.88
CA LEU A 151 6.30 -11.96 3.09
C LEU A 151 5.82 -11.04 1.96
N GLN A 152 6.57 -9.98 1.63
CA GLN A 152 6.16 -9.03 0.59
C GLN A 152 6.02 -9.70 -0.80
N LEU A 153 6.91 -10.63 -1.15
CA LEU A 153 6.82 -11.39 -2.40
C LEU A 153 5.57 -12.28 -2.44
N THR A 154 5.23 -12.96 -1.34
CA THR A 154 4.00 -13.76 -1.28
C THR A 154 2.73 -12.90 -1.41
N ILE A 155 2.73 -11.69 -0.84
CA ILE A 155 1.63 -10.73 -1.00
C ILE A 155 1.54 -10.25 -2.46
N ILE A 156 2.67 -9.90 -3.09
CA ILE A 156 2.71 -9.50 -4.50
C ILE A 156 2.18 -10.61 -5.41
N LEU A 157 2.57 -11.87 -5.16
CA LEU A 157 2.15 -12.99 -5.96
C LEU A 157 0.65 -13.27 -5.83
N SER A 158 0.06 -13.08 -4.65
CA SER A 158 -1.34 -13.41 -4.39
C SER A 158 -2.33 -12.26 -4.63
N GLY A 159 -1.91 -11.00 -4.54
CA GLY A 159 -2.80 -9.84 -4.69
C GLY A 159 -2.14 -8.61 -5.32
N ASN A 160 -2.92 -7.86 -6.10
CA ASN A 160 -2.50 -6.61 -6.72
C ASN A 160 -2.69 -5.43 -5.75
N TYR A 161 -1.61 -5.02 -5.09
CA TYR A 161 -1.58 -3.83 -4.22
C TYR A 161 -0.78 -2.66 -4.82
N GLY A 162 -0.56 -2.71 -6.15
CA GLY A 162 0.25 -1.74 -6.88
C GLY A 162 1.66 -1.61 -6.34
N PHE A 163 2.18 -0.39 -6.27
CA PHE A 163 3.55 -0.11 -5.82
C PHE A 163 3.77 -0.24 -4.31
N LEU A 164 2.75 -0.58 -3.51
CA LEU A 164 2.84 -0.64 -2.05
C LEU A 164 3.92 -1.62 -1.58
N ASN A 165 3.82 -2.89 -1.98
CA ASN A 165 4.75 -3.92 -1.53
C ASN A 165 6.18 -3.68 -2.05
N PHE A 166 6.32 -3.11 -3.26
CA PHE A 166 7.62 -2.70 -3.80
C PHE A 166 8.25 -1.57 -2.96
N LEU A 167 7.44 -0.64 -2.48
CA LEU A 167 7.87 0.42 -1.59
C LEU A 167 8.30 -0.14 -0.22
N VAL A 168 7.56 -1.10 0.34
CA VAL A 168 7.95 -1.80 1.58
C VAL A 168 9.27 -2.54 1.39
N ILE A 169 9.44 -3.28 0.28
CA ILE A 169 10.73 -3.92 -0.07
C ILE A 169 11.85 -2.89 -0.15
N THR A 170 11.60 -1.71 -0.74
CA THR A 170 12.57 -0.61 -0.79
C THR A 170 12.93 -0.13 0.62
N LEU A 171 11.95 0.02 1.51
CA LEU A 171 12.18 0.40 2.91
C LEU A 171 12.95 -0.67 3.70
N LEU A 172 12.78 -1.96 3.38
CA LEU A 172 13.52 -3.05 4.02
C LEU A 172 15.04 -2.93 3.83
N PHE A 173 15.52 -2.28 2.78
CA PHE A 173 16.94 -2.01 2.61
C PHE A 173 17.54 -1.15 3.72
N SER A 174 16.72 -0.39 4.47
CA SER A 174 17.17 0.32 5.67
C SER A 174 17.72 -0.62 6.77
N LEU A 175 17.42 -1.92 6.73
CA LEU A 175 17.93 -2.92 7.65
C LEU A 175 19.38 -3.34 7.35
N LEU A 176 19.83 -3.15 6.11
CA LEU A 176 21.14 -3.56 5.61
C LEU A 176 22.20 -2.47 5.85
N ASP A 177 23.47 -2.88 5.89
CA ASP A 177 24.63 -1.98 6.04
C ASP A 177 25.52 -2.00 4.78
N ASP A 178 26.38 -0.99 4.61
CA ASP A 178 27.23 -0.86 3.41
C ASP A 178 28.08 -2.11 3.13
N ARG A 179 28.52 -2.79 4.20
CA ARG A 179 29.27 -4.06 4.13
C ARG A 179 28.54 -5.15 3.35
N PHE A 180 27.20 -5.18 3.41
CA PHE A 180 26.39 -6.12 2.64
C PHE A 180 26.58 -5.93 1.12
N PHE A 181 26.79 -4.68 0.68
CA PHE A 181 26.98 -4.35 -0.73
C PHE A 181 28.44 -4.38 -1.19
N GLU A 182 29.38 -4.21 -0.27
CA GLU A 182 30.82 -4.25 -0.54
C GLU A 182 31.38 -5.67 -0.69
N GLU A 183 30.70 -6.69 -0.15
CA GLU A 183 31.06 -8.10 -0.38
C GLU A 183 31.01 -8.42 -1.88
N LYS A 184 32.20 -8.55 -2.50
CA LYS A 184 32.43 -8.59 -3.96
C LYS A 184 31.74 -9.73 -4.74
N SER A 185 30.99 -10.61 -4.09
CA SER A 185 30.31 -11.71 -4.78
C SER A 185 28.81 -11.44 -4.90
N LYS A 186 28.45 -10.56 -5.85
CA LYS A 186 27.05 -10.36 -6.27
C LYS A 186 26.34 -11.70 -6.57
N THR A 187 27.05 -12.67 -7.15
CA THR A 187 26.56 -14.02 -7.42
C THR A 187 26.22 -14.77 -6.13
N ARG A 188 27.04 -14.67 -5.07
CA ARG A 188 26.73 -15.25 -3.74
C ARG A 188 25.61 -14.53 -3.01
N ALA A 189 25.42 -13.23 -3.21
CA ALA A 189 24.29 -12.51 -2.62
C ALA A 189 22.94 -12.91 -3.27
N ILE A 190 22.91 -13.04 -4.61
CA ILE A 190 21.71 -13.49 -5.35
C ILE A 190 21.44 -14.97 -5.07
N LEU A 191 22.47 -15.85 -5.17
CA LEU A 191 22.32 -17.25 -4.77
C LEU A 191 21.94 -17.34 -3.30
N GLY A 192 22.53 -16.53 -2.43
CA GLY A 192 22.21 -16.47 -1.00
C GLY A 192 20.75 -16.11 -0.78
N THR A 193 20.21 -15.14 -1.51
CA THR A 193 18.78 -14.76 -1.44
C THR A 193 17.89 -15.91 -1.91
N PHE A 194 18.22 -16.54 -3.04
CA PHE A 194 17.48 -17.68 -3.59
C PHE A 194 17.52 -18.90 -2.66
N PHE A 195 18.71 -19.26 -2.17
CA PHE A 195 18.93 -20.36 -1.24
C PHE A 195 18.29 -20.08 0.12
N THR A 196 18.33 -18.84 0.60
CA THR A 196 17.64 -18.42 1.83
C THR A 196 16.14 -18.50 1.67
N THR A 197 15.60 -18.11 0.51
CA THR A 197 14.17 -18.27 0.19
C THR A 197 13.76 -19.74 0.20
N ILE A 198 14.57 -20.62 -0.42
CA ILE A 198 14.36 -22.06 -0.39
C ILE A 198 14.46 -22.60 1.04
N VAL A 199 15.50 -22.22 1.79
CA VAL A 199 15.73 -22.68 3.17
C VAL A 199 14.60 -22.22 4.08
N PHE A 200 14.12 -20.98 3.98
CA PHE A 200 12.95 -20.53 4.73
C PHE A 200 11.69 -21.26 4.32
N THR A 201 11.49 -21.53 3.03
CA THR A 201 10.35 -22.32 2.53
C THR A 201 10.41 -23.76 3.07
N VAL A 202 11.60 -24.35 3.13
CA VAL A 202 11.85 -25.69 3.67
C VAL A 202 11.73 -25.71 5.18
N LEU A 203 12.26 -24.72 5.91
CA LEU A 203 12.11 -24.57 7.36
C LEU A 203 10.64 -24.38 7.73
N PHE A 204 9.93 -23.54 6.97
CA PHE A 204 8.49 -23.38 7.11
C PHE A 204 7.76 -24.72 6.89
N TYR A 205 8.15 -25.49 5.87
CA TYR A 205 7.63 -26.83 5.61
C TYR A 205 7.97 -27.85 6.72
N ILE A 206 9.16 -27.79 7.30
CA ILE A 206 9.58 -28.66 8.41
C ILE A 206 8.82 -28.30 9.70
N VAL A 207 8.68 -27.02 10.02
CA VAL A 207 7.84 -26.54 11.14
C VAL A 207 6.39 -26.96 10.94
N HIS A 208 5.92 -26.93 9.69
CA HIS A 208 4.59 -27.42 9.32
C HIS A 208 4.38 -28.91 9.60
N ILE A 209 5.36 -29.76 9.27
CA ILE A 209 5.28 -31.21 9.54
C ILE A 209 5.48 -31.51 11.03
N GLY A 210 6.43 -30.84 11.69
CA GLY A 210 6.87 -31.21 13.04
C GLY A 210 6.07 -30.61 14.20
N PHE A 211 5.51 -29.40 14.06
CA PHE A 211 5.00 -28.63 15.21
C PHE A 211 3.60 -28.02 15.01
N GLY A 212 2.92 -28.34 13.91
CA GLY A 212 1.65 -27.69 13.52
C GLY A 212 0.55 -27.67 14.59
N HIS A 213 0.51 -28.62 15.53
CA HIS A 213 -0.52 -28.63 16.59
C HIS A 213 -0.13 -27.92 17.90
N SER A 214 1.16 -27.69 18.17
CA SER A 214 1.61 -27.17 19.49
C SER A 214 1.81 -25.65 19.52
N LEU A 215 2.19 -25.04 18.39
CA LEU A 215 2.42 -23.59 18.29
C LEU A 215 1.11 -22.77 18.27
N GLU A 216 0.03 -23.32 17.73
CA GLU A 216 -1.30 -22.68 17.65
C GLU A 216 -1.90 -22.35 19.04
N LYS A 217 -1.47 -23.03 20.11
CA LYS A 217 -2.03 -22.83 21.45
C LYS A 217 -1.39 -21.68 22.24
N LEU A 218 -0.23 -21.18 21.79
CA LEU A 218 0.68 -20.40 22.63
C LEU A 218 0.73 -18.89 22.29
N LEU A 219 0.37 -18.47 21.08
CA LEU A 219 0.71 -17.12 20.60
C LEU A 219 -0.54 -16.38 20.10
N PHE A 220 -1.06 -15.44 20.89
CA PHE A 220 -2.19 -14.53 20.55
C PHE A 220 -3.61 -15.10 20.77
N LYS A 221 -4.06 -15.13 22.03
CA LYS A 221 -5.47 -15.26 22.44
C LYS A 221 -6.07 -13.90 22.77
N TYR A 222 -7.41 -13.79 22.74
CA TYR A 222 -8.13 -12.54 23.04
C TYR A 222 -7.74 -11.90 24.39
N GLU A 223 -7.40 -12.73 25.37
CA GLU A 223 -6.90 -12.32 26.70
C GLU A 223 -5.59 -11.49 26.63
N HIS A 224 -4.84 -11.58 25.55
CA HIS A 224 -3.60 -10.82 25.33
C HIS A 224 -3.84 -9.45 24.68
N LEU A 225 -5.08 -9.00 24.50
CA LEU A 225 -5.38 -7.64 24.00
C LEU A 225 -4.72 -6.56 24.86
N ALA A 226 -4.62 -6.76 26.18
CA ALA A 226 -3.92 -5.86 27.08
C ALA A 226 -2.41 -5.79 26.78
N VAL A 227 -1.79 -6.90 26.38
CA VAL A 227 -0.39 -6.96 25.95
C VAL A 227 -0.23 -6.16 24.65
N LEU A 228 -1.12 -6.36 23.67
CA LEU A 228 -1.06 -5.60 22.41
C LEU A 228 -1.20 -4.10 22.63
N ARG A 229 -2.11 -3.65 23.51
CA ARG A 229 -2.22 -2.24 23.91
C ARG A 229 -0.93 -1.71 24.54
N SER A 230 -0.27 -2.50 25.39
CA SER A 230 1.03 -2.14 25.96
C SER A 230 2.12 -2.07 24.89
N MET A 231 2.13 -2.99 23.93
CA MET A 231 3.06 -2.96 22.79
C MET A 231 2.90 -1.69 21.96
N VAL A 232 1.66 -1.26 21.65
CA VAL A 232 1.38 0.02 20.96
C VAL A 232 1.95 1.21 21.74
N LYS A 233 1.75 1.25 23.07
CA LYS A 233 2.25 2.35 23.92
C LYS A 233 3.77 2.37 24.04
N LEU A 234 4.42 1.21 24.04
CA LEU A 234 5.86 1.07 24.21
C LEU A 234 6.65 1.23 22.91
N SER A 235 6.04 0.97 21.75
CA SER A 235 6.75 0.97 20.47
C SER A 235 7.48 2.27 20.14
N PRO A 236 6.93 3.48 20.41
CA PRO A 236 7.63 4.73 20.08
C PRO A 236 8.91 4.92 20.91
N LEU A 237 9.00 4.31 22.09
CA LEU A 237 10.19 4.36 22.94
C LEU A 237 11.39 3.68 22.27
N VAL A 238 11.16 2.62 21.49
CA VAL A 238 12.25 1.93 20.77
C VAL A 238 12.86 2.84 19.72
N ALA A 239 12.03 3.55 18.95
CA ALA A 239 12.49 4.53 17.98
C ALA A 239 13.18 5.73 18.64
N LEU A 240 12.63 6.22 19.77
CA LEU A 240 13.24 7.30 20.55
C LEU A 240 14.65 6.92 21.02
N VAL A 241 14.80 5.76 21.65
CA VAL A 241 16.10 5.25 22.12
C VAL A 241 17.06 5.07 20.93
N ALA A 242 16.59 4.51 19.82
CA ALA A 242 17.42 4.31 18.63
C ALA A 242 17.94 5.63 18.03
N VAL A 243 17.10 6.67 17.94
CA VAL A 243 17.50 7.99 17.43
C VAL A 243 18.51 8.64 18.37
N VAL A 244 18.24 8.64 19.69
CA VAL A 244 19.14 9.22 20.70
C VAL A 244 20.49 8.50 20.73
N ALA A 245 20.49 7.17 20.73
CA ALA A 245 21.72 6.37 20.69
C ALA A 245 22.52 6.64 19.40
N THR A 246 21.84 6.79 18.27
CA THR A 246 22.48 7.12 16.98
C THR A 246 23.09 8.52 16.99
N PHE A 247 22.43 9.51 17.61
CA PHE A 247 22.98 10.85 17.80
C PHE A 247 24.31 10.79 18.56
N PHE A 248 24.33 10.19 19.76
CA PHE A 248 25.56 10.08 20.55
C PHE A 248 26.67 9.29 19.83
N THR A 249 26.30 8.19 19.16
CA THR A 249 27.25 7.41 18.35
C THR A 249 27.87 8.25 17.25
N ASN A 250 27.08 9.08 16.54
CA ASN A 250 27.60 9.95 15.50
C ASN A 250 28.44 11.10 16.06
N VAL A 251 28.07 11.70 17.19
CA VAL A 251 28.89 12.73 17.86
C VAL A 251 30.28 12.20 18.20
N VAL A 252 30.38 10.96 18.69
CA VAL A 252 31.66 10.37 19.13
C VAL A 252 32.47 9.81 17.96
N TYR A 253 31.83 9.09 17.03
CA TYR A 253 32.54 8.26 16.05
C TYR A 253 32.43 8.73 14.60
N HIS A 254 31.60 9.73 14.26
CA HIS A 254 31.41 10.10 12.86
C HIS A 254 32.66 10.79 12.29
N PRO A 255 33.23 10.32 11.16
CA PRO A 255 34.47 10.86 10.60
C PRO A 255 34.40 12.36 10.31
N CYS A 256 33.27 12.87 9.81
CA CYS A 256 33.11 14.29 9.51
C CYS A 256 33.19 15.19 10.75
N ILE A 257 32.77 14.71 11.93
CA ILE A 257 32.88 15.46 13.19
C ILE A 257 34.27 15.29 13.79
N LYS A 258 34.81 14.06 13.75
CA LYS A 258 36.11 13.73 14.36
C LYS A 258 37.30 14.32 13.61
N HIS A 259 37.24 14.36 12.27
CA HIS A 259 38.32 14.80 11.39
C HIS A 259 38.06 16.17 10.74
N ALA A 260 37.09 16.94 11.24
CA ALA A 260 36.86 18.31 10.80
C ALA A 260 38.11 19.17 11.05
N LYS A 261 38.61 19.83 9.98
CA LYS A 261 39.85 20.63 10.03
C LYS A 261 39.73 21.95 10.82
N SER A 262 38.51 22.44 11.03
CA SER A 262 38.23 23.72 11.68
C SER A 262 37.12 23.58 12.71
N PHE A 263 37.18 24.38 13.78
CA PHE A 263 36.13 24.50 14.79
C PHE A 263 34.77 24.80 14.15
N TRP A 264 34.71 25.73 13.19
CA TRP A 264 33.47 26.10 12.50
C TRP A 264 32.89 24.95 11.67
N ALA A 265 33.75 24.17 11.02
CA ALA A 265 33.32 22.98 10.29
C ALA A 265 32.74 21.94 11.26
N LYS A 266 33.39 21.71 12.40
CA LYS A 266 32.91 20.80 13.44
C LYS A 266 31.58 21.25 14.04
N ALA A 267 31.44 22.54 14.35
CA ALA A 267 30.22 23.14 14.86
C ALA A 267 29.07 23.04 13.84
N SER A 268 29.35 23.29 12.55
CA SER A 268 28.36 23.15 11.48
C SER A 268 27.85 21.71 11.34
N GLU A 269 28.75 20.72 11.33
CA GLU A 269 28.38 19.30 11.23
C GLU A 269 27.61 18.82 12.48
N PHE A 270 28.01 19.28 13.67
CA PHE A 270 27.28 19.01 14.91
C PHE A 270 25.88 19.64 14.90
N ASN A 271 25.75 20.92 14.52
CA ASN A 271 24.46 21.60 14.43
C ASN A 271 23.55 20.96 13.39
N THR A 272 24.10 20.50 12.27
CA THR A 272 23.36 19.75 11.26
C THR A 272 22.82 18.45 11.87
N LEU A 273 23.67 17.66 12.52
CA LEU A 273 23.27 16.43 13.21
C LEU A 273 22.19 16.70 14.27
N LEU A 274 22.36 17.74 15.09
CA LEU A 274 21.40 18.13 16.13
C LEU A 274 20.05 18.51 15.51
N ALA A 275 20.04 19.35 14.47
CA ALA A 275 18.82 19.77 13.79
C ALA A 275 18.03 18.58 13.23
N PHE A 276 18.70 17.68 12.49
CA PHE A 276 18.05 16.48 11.94
C PHE A 276 17.58 15.52 13.04
N THR A 277 18.31 15.43 14.15
CA THR A 277 17.90 14.62 15.32
C THR A 277 16.64 15.20 15.96
N LEU A 278 16.59 16.51 16.20
CA LEU A 278 15.41 17.19 16.76
C LEU A 278 14.19 17.06 15.83
N CYS A 279 14.39 17.20 14.52
CA CYS A 279 13.34 16.94 13.53
C CYS A 279 12.85 15.49 13.59
N GLY A 280 13.76 14.52 13.68
CA GLY A 280 13.42 13.10 13.83
C GLY A 280 12.61 12.82 15.11
N LEU A 281 13.02 13.40 16.23
CA LEU A 281 12.30 13.31 17.51
C LEU A 281 10.90 13.93 17.44
N ALA A 282 10.76 15.09 16.80
CA ALA A 282 9.46 15.73 16.60
C ALA A 282 8.54 14.86 15.73
N LEU A 283 9.06 14.29 14.64
CA LEU A 283 8.31 13.36 13.78
C LEU A 283 7.90 12.09 14.51
N ILE A 284 8.79 11.49 15.32
CA ILE A 284 8.43 10.35 16.18
C ILE A 284 7.29 10.75 17.11
N GLY A 285 7.42 11.87 17.82
CA GLY A 285 6.39 12.39 18.72
C GLY A 285 5.04 12.52 18.02
N VAL A 286 4.98 13.24 16.90
CA VAL A 286 3.72 13.43 16.16
C VAL A 286 3.17 12.10 15.62
N SER A 287 4.03 11.17 15.21
CA SER A 287 3.63 9.85 14.71
C SER A 287 3.03 8.92 15.78
N VAL A 288 3.21 9.22 17.08
CA VAL A 288 2.55 8.49 18.16
C VAL A 288 1.03 8.59 18.04
N VAL A 289 0.50 9.73 17.58
CA VAL A 289 -0.95 9.94 17.47
C VAL A 289 -1.61 8.94 16.52
N PRO A 290 -1.27 8.88 15.22
CA PRO A 290 -1.88 7.89 14.33
C PRO A 290 -1.54 6.45 14.72
N HIS A 291 -0.32 6.20 15.24
CA HIS A 291 0.06 4.88 15.74
C HIS A 291 -0.81 4.41 16.94
N SER A 292 -1.32 5.35 17.72
CA SER A 292 -2.19 5.06 18.87
C SER A 292 -3.66 4.88 18.49
N ASN A 293 -4.07 5.27 17.28
CA ASN A 293 -5.47 5.27 16.83
C ASN A 293 -6.00 3.88 16.44
N LEU A 294 -5.22 2.83 16.73
CA LEU A 294 -5.54 1.43 16.44
C LEU A 294 -6.67 0.89 17.32
N ASP A 295 -6.79 1.39 18.55
CA ASP A 295 -7.83 1.04 19.52
C ASP A 295 -8.32 2.28 20.29
N ALA A 296 -9.58 2.28 20.71
CA ALA A 296 -10.15 3.40 21.46
C ALA A 296 -9.40 3.66 22.79
N ALA A 297 -8.88 2.61 23.43
CA ALA A 297 -8.17 2.73 24.70
C ALA A 297 -6.72 3.25 24.57
N THR A 298 -6.16 3.26 23.36
CA THR A 298 -4.83 3.82 23.08
C THR A 298 -4.88 5.19 22.41
N ASN A 299 -6.03 5.58 21.84
CA ASN A 299 -6.20 6.81 21.08
C ASN A 299 -5.87 8.07 21.91
N ILE A 300 -4.96 8.89 21.39
CA ILE A 300 -4.56 10.19 21.99
C ILE A 300 -4.84 11.39 21.08
N THR A 301 -5.75 11.25 20.10
CA THR A 301 -6.08 12.29 19.10
C THR A 301 -6.60 13.60 19.70
N ASP A 302 -7.19 13.57 20.90
CA ASP A 302 -7.74 14.77 21.56
C ASP A 302 -6.72 15.52 22.43
N THR A 303 -5.51 14.99 22.56
CA THR A 303 -4.41 15.64 23.30
C THR A 303 -3.81 16.81 22.52
N GLN A 304 -2.92 17.59 23.17
CA GLN A 304 -2.16 18.65 22.50
C GLN A 304 -1.34 18.12 21.32
N LEU A 305 -0.77 16.91 21.45
CA LEU A 305 -0.03 16.24 20.38
C LEU A 305 -0.95 15.92 19.19
N GLY A 306 -2.20 15.56 19.46
CA GLY A 306 -3.22 15.35 18.44
C GLY A 306 -3.57 16.61 17.64
N ARG A 307 -3.50 17.80 18.25
CA ARG A 307 -3.64 19.08 17.53
C ARG A 307 -2.49 19.32 16.56
N TYR A 308 -1.24 19.09 17.00
CA TYR A 308 -0.08 19.19 16.11
C TYR A 308 -0.15 18.16 14.96
N TYR A 309 -0.59 16.94 15.26
CA TYR A 309 -0.83 15.93 14.24
C TYR A 309 -1.83 16.40 13.18
N LYS A 310 -2.99 16.97 13.57
CA LYS A 310 -3.99 17.47 12.61
C LYS A 310 -3.42 18.52 11.65
N GLU A 311 -2.59 19.44 12.15
CA GLU A 311 -1.92 20.47 11.33
C GLU A 311 -0.83 19.91 10.40
N ILE A 312 -0.18 18.82 10.79
CA ILE A 312 0.90 18.20 10.01
C ILE A 312 0.36 17.19 8.99
N ASN A 313 -0.71 16.47 9.33
CA ASN A 313 -1.28 15.40 8.51
C ASN A 313 -1.75 15.89 7.12
N ARG A 314 -2.09 17.18 6.96
CA ARG A 314 -2.40 17.78 5.64
C ARG A 314 -1.26 17.64 4.62
N PHE A 315 -0.02 17.49 5.10
CA PHE A 315 1.16 17.30 4.27
C PHE A 315 1.45 15.82 3.98
N ASN A 316 0.73 14.87 4.58
CA ASN A 316 0.95 13.43 4.47
C ASN A 316 2.39 12.99 4.83
N ILE A 317 3.06 13.72 5.73
CA ILE A 317 4.40 13.37 6.21
C ILE A 317 4.37 12.51 7.48
N VAL A 318 3.19 12.34 8.08
CA VAL A 318 2.92 11.44 9.20
C VAL A 318 1.50 10.90 9.02
N ASN A 319 1.36 9.59 8.77
CA ASN A 319 0.08 8.98 8.40
C ASN A 319 -0.31 7.81 9.31
N GLU A 320 -1.55 7.36 9.16
CA GLU A 320 -2.13 6.19 9.83
C GLU A 320 -2.21 4.99 8.87
N TYR A 321 -1.78 3.81 9.33
CA TYR A 321 -1.70 2.60 8.51
C TYR A 321 -2.66 1.49 8.98
N GLY A 322 -3.00 0.58 8.05
CA GLY A 322 -3.78 -0.62 8.36
C GLY A 322 -5.31 -0.43 8.35
N ARG A 323 -5.83 0.74 7.99
CA ARG A 323 -7.28 1.04 7.99
C ARG A 323 -8.12 0.02 7.19
N HIS A 324 -7.63 -0.44 6.04
CA HIS A 324 -8.32 -1.41 5.19
C HIS A 324 -8.42 -2.83 5.81
N LEU A 325 -7.59 -3.14 6.80
CA LEU A 325 -7.56 -4.44 7.49
C LEU A 325 -8.38 -4.47 8.78
N ARG A 326 -8.91 -3.31 9.22
CA ARG A 326 -9.76 -3.20 10.42
C ARG A 326 -11.08 -3.97 10.30
N LYS A 327 -11.52 -4.28 9.08
CA LYS A 327 -12.73 -5.09 8.85
C LYS A 327 -12.45 -6.13 7.79
N MET A 328 -12.13 -7.34 8.23
CA MET A 328 -12.03 -8.48 7.35
C MET A 328 -13.40 -8.81 6.75
N ARG A 329 -13.45 -9.06 5.44
CA ARG A 329 -14.69 -9.53 4.79
C ARG A 329 -14.85 -11.02 5.05
N SER A 330 -16.04 -11.43 5.47
CA SER A 330 -16.41 -12.85 5.60
C SER A 330 -16.73 -13.48 4.24
N GLU A 331 -17.09 -12.67 3.25
CA GLU A 331 -17.47 -13.09 1.90
C GLU A 331 -17.08 -12.02 0.87
N ARG A 332 -16.86 -12.45 -0.38
CA ARG A 332 -16.54 -11.54 -1.48
C ARG A 332 -17.83 -11.02 -2.10
N LEU A 333 -18.17 -9.78 -1.79
CA LEU A 333 -19.23 -9.04 -2.45
C LEU A 333 -18.61 -8.03 -3.42
N GLU A 334 -19.20 -7.92 -4.60
CA GLU A 334 -18.75 -7.08 -5.70
C GLU A 334 -19.92 -6.26 -6.22
N VAL A 335 -19.69 -4.96 -6.44
CA VAL A 335 -20.62 -4.11 -7.19
C VAL A 335 -20.35 -4.30 -8.68
N THR A 336 -21.37 -4.70 -9.43
CA THR A 336 -21.34 -4.86 -10.88
C THR A 336 -22.16 -3.75 -11.52
N LEU A 337 -21.56 -3.02 -12.46
CA LEU A 337 -22.27 -2.04 -13.27
C LEU A 337 -22.92 -2.71 -14.46
N GLU A 338 -24.14 -2.31 -14.74
CA GLU A 338 -24.92 -2.83 -15.85
C GLU A 338 -25.56 -1.69 -16.63
N TYR A 339 -25.72 -1.88 -17.93
CA TYR A 339 -26.34 -0.92 -18.82
C TYR A 339 -27.43 -1.53 -19.69
N ALA A 340 -28.41 -0.72 -20.07
CA ALA A 340 -29.52 -1.13 -20.93
C ALA A 340 -30.07 0.04 -21.76
N GLN A 341 -30.82 -0.30 -22.83
CA GLN A 341 -31.63 0.68 -23.57
C GLN A 341 -33.02 0.89 -22.97
N ASN A 342 -33.58 -0.14 -22.32
CA ASN A 342 -34.87 -0.09 -21.64
C ASN A 342 -34.69 -0.57 -20.19
N ALA A 343 -35.34 0.07 -19.22
CA ALA A 343 -35.23 -0.26 -17.81
C ALA A 343 -35.73 -1.68 -17.48
N GLU A 344 -36.75 -2.15 -18.20
CA GLU A 344 -37.32 -3.51 -18.08
C GLU A 344 -36.70 -4.51 -19.07
N GLY A 345 -35.72 -4.08 -19.86
CA GLY A 345 -35.11 -4.91 -20.91
C GLY A 345 -33.94 -5.75 -20.41
N THR A 346 -33.18 -6.29 -21.37
CA THR A 346 -31.93 -7.00 -21.11
C THR A 346 -30.86 -6.03 -20.63
N TRP A 347 -30.21 -6.41 -19.53
CA TRP A 347 -29.09 -5.67 -18.94
C TRP A 347 -27.77 -6.33 -19.33
N HIS A 348 -26.80 -5.52 -19.71
CA HIS A 348 -25.46 -5.94 -20.08
C HIS A 348 -24.47 -5.47 -19.03
N GLU A 349 -23.64 -6.39 -18.53
CA GLU A 349 -22.60 -6.05 -17.56
C GLU A 349 -21.46 -5.27 -18.22
N ILE A 350 -20.90 -4.31 -17.47
CA ILE A 350 -19.69 -3.59 -17.84
C ILE A 350 -18.49 -4.35 -17.26
N PRO A 351 -17.50 -4.70 -18.10
CA PRO A 351 -16.36 -5.49 -17.66
C PRO A 351 -15.43 -4.70 -16.74
N PHE A 352 -14.61 -5.41 -15.99
CA PHE A 352 -13.48 -4.85 -15.25
C PHE A 352 -12.16 -5.42 -15.76
N VAL A 353 -11.06 -4.73 -15.47
CA VAL A 353 -9.73 -5.11 -15.97
C VAL A 353 -8.93 -5.90 -14.94
N TYR A 354 -8.98 -5.49 -13.67
CA TYR A 354 -8.11 -6.03 -12.61
C TYR A 354 -8.86 -6.64 -11.43
N LYS A 355 -10.20 -6.66 -11.48
CA LYS A 355 -11.04 -7.34 -10.49
C LYS A 355 -11.97 -8.35 -11.18
N PRO A 356 -12.37 -9.42 -10.47
CA PRO A 356 -13.31 -10.38 -11.01
C PRO A 356 -14.66 -9.73 -11.31
N TRP A 357 -15.21 -10.08 -12.47
CA TRP A 357 -16.56 -9.69 -12.86
C TRP A 357 -17.36 -10.80 -13.54
N THR A 358 -16.70 -11.79 -14.18
CA THR A 358 -17.32 -13.03 -14.68
C THR A 358 -16.90 -14.27 -13.87
N THR A 359 -17.51 -15.41 -14.19
CA THR A 359 -17.19 -16.72 -13.61
C THR A 359 -15.86 -17.30 -14.10
N GLU A 360 -15.36 -16.87 -15.25
CA GLU A 360 -14.12 -17.37 -15.89
C GLU A 360 -12.90 -16.47 -15.60
N ASP A 361 -13.11 -15.31 -14.97
CA ASP A 361 -12.09 -14.29 -14.81
C ASP A 361 -10.99 -14.69 -13.82
N THR A 362 -9.76 -14.84 -14.31
CA THR A 362 -8.58 -15.13 -13.49
C THR A 362 -7.95 -13.90 -12.84
N SER A 363 -8.41 -12.70 -13.22
CA SER A 363 -7.88 -11.37 -12.88
C SER A 363 -6.42 -11.17 -13.31
N VAL A 364 -6.14 -10.07 -14.03
CA VAL A 364 -4.81 -9.81 -14.57
C VAL A 364 -3.86 -9.31 -13.46
N TYR A 365 -2.58 -9.70 -13.52
CA TYR A 365 -1.55 -9.13 -12.65
C TYR A 365 -1.18 -7.70 -13.11
N ALA A 366 -1.37 -6.72 -12.24
CA ALA A 366 -1.14 -5.30 -12.50
C ALA A 366 0.30 -4.84 -12.19
N GLY A 367 1.10 -5.67 -11.52
CA GLY A 367 2.44 -5.29 -11.09
C GLY A 367 2.45 -4.03 -10.19
N PRO A 368 3.34 -3.05 -10.43
CA PRO A 368 3.41 -1.83 -9.63
C PRO A 368 2.28 -0.83 -9.95
N TYR A 369 1.49 -1.06 -10.99
CA TYR A 369 0.32 -0.24 -11.27
C TYR A 369 -0.76 -0.48 -10.22
N LEU A 370 -1.34 0.60 -9.68
CA LEU A 370 -2.46 0.53 -8.76
C LEU A 370 -3.77 0.79 -9.55
N PRO A 371 -4.62 -0.23 -9.78
CA PRO A 371 -5.91 -0.06 -10.42
C PRO A 371 -6.88 0.69 -9.49
N ARG A 372 -6.82 2.02 -9.51
CA ARG A 372 -7.55 2.86 -8.54
C ARG A 372 -9.06 2.71 -8.65
N LEU A 373 -9.60 2.59 -9.87
CA LEU A 373 -11.04 2.41 -10.07
C LEU A 373 -11.49 1.06 -9.51
N ASP A 374 -10.84 -0.04 -9.91
CA ASP A 374 -11.16 -1.39 -9.44
C ASP A 374 -11.05 -1.49 -7.91
N MET A 375 -10.00 -0.91 -7.31
CA MET A 375 -9.84 -0.83 -5.85
C MET A 375 -10.98 -0.04 -5.19
N LYS A 376 -11.48 1.02 -5.83
CA LYS A 376 -12.65 1.76 -5.32
C LYS A 376 -13.94 0.98 -5.38
N PHE A 377 -14.15 0.17 -6.41
CA PHE A 377 -15.28 -0.76 -6.46
C PHE A 377 -15.22 -1.83 -5.38
N TYR A 378 -14.01 -2.24 -4.97
CA TYR A 378 -13.88 -3.08 -3.80
C TYR A 378 -14.40 -2.34 -2.56
N ASP A 379 -13.87 -1.15 -2.24
CA ASP A 379 -14.19 -0.40 -1.02
C ASP A 379 -15.67 -0.04 -0.88
N ILE A 380 -16.31 0.38 -1.99
CA ILE A 380 -17.66 0.97 -2.01
C ILE A 380 -18.76 0.02 -1.53
N VAL A 381 -18.50 -1.30 -1.54
CA VAL A 381 -19.45 -2.33 -1.08
C VAL A 381 -19.93 -2.09 0.37
N ASN A 382 -19.12 -1.42 1.20
CA ASN A 382 -19.48 -1.10 2.58
C ASN A 382 -20.08 0.30 2.77
N SER A 383 -20.22 1.10 1.71
CA SER A 383 -20.79 2.45 1.76
C SER A 383 -22.11 2.54 0.99
N ASN A 384 -22.83 3.65 1.16
CA ASN A 384 -24.02 3.94 0.38
C ASN A 384 -23.62 4.75 -0.86
N TYR A 385 -24.17 4.41 -2.03
CA TYR A 385 -23.88 5.10 -3.28
C TYR A 385 -24.17 6.62 -3.23
N ARG A 386 -25.05 7.06 -2.34
CA ARG A 386 -25.39 8.48 -2.13
C ARG A 386 -24.27 9.28 -1.46
N ASP A 387 -23.41 8.59 -0.71
CA ASP A 387 -22.24 9.17 -0.04
C ASP A 387 -20.99 9.12 -0.93
N GLU A 388 -21.11 8.58 -2.15
CA GLU A 388 -20.01 8.30 -3.07
C GLU A 388 -20.19 9.07 -4.40
N PRO A 389 -20.02 10.40 -4.42
CA PRO A 389 -20.21 11.27 -5.60
C PRO A 389 -19.69 10.74 -6.94
N TRP A 390 -18.54 10.07 -6.90
CA TRP A 390 -17.84 9.57 -8.07
C TRP A 390 -18.64 8.47 -8.80
N ILE A 391 -19.41 7.62 -8.10
CA ILE A 391 -20.12 6.49 -8.73
C ILE A 391 -21.29 6.97 -9.59
N LEU A 392 -22.01 8.00 -9.14
CA LEU A 392 -23.13 8.58 -9.88
C LEU A 392 -22.64 9.43 -11.05
N SER A 393 -21.51 10.14 -10.89
CA SER A 393 -20.81 10.77 -12.00
C SER A 393 -20.35 9.76 -13.05
N LEU A 394 -19.82 8.62 -12.61
CA LEU A 394 -19.39 7.54 -13.48
C LEU A 394 -20.57 6.97 -14.28
N ALA A 395 -21.68 6.63 -13.60
CA ALA A 395 -22.91 6.15 -14.25
C ALA A 395 -23.45 7.15 -15.28
N TYR A 396 -23.47 8.45 -14.94
CA TYR A 396 -23.89 9.52 -15.85
C TYR A 396 -23.05 9.56 -17.14
N ARG A 397 -21.72 9.49 -17.00
CA ARG A 397 -20.79 9.57 -18.14
C ARG A 397 -20.77 8.28 -18.98
N ILE A 398 -21.04 7.13 -18.37
CA ILE A 398 -21.29 5.87 -19.10
C ILE A 398 -22.52 5.99 -20.01
N MET A 399 -23.62 6.57 -19.52
CA MET A 399 -24.83 6.82 -20.33
C MET A 399 -24.57 7.74 -21.52
N ARG A 400 -23.58 8.63 -21.40
CA ARG A 400 -23.12 9.52 -22.48
C ARG A 400 -22.08 8.90 -23.40
N ASN A 401 -21.69 7.63 -23.17
CA ASN A 401 -20.66 6.95 -23.94
C ASN A 401 -19.33 7.75 -23.99
N GLU A 402 -18.94 8.37 -22.87
CA GLU A 402 -17.70 9.15 -22.82
C GLU A 402 -16.48 8.22 -22.90
N PRO A 403 -15.61 8.37 -23.92
CA PRO A 403 -14.50 7.43 -24.16
C PRO A 403 -13.48 7.41 -23.02
N GLU A 404 -13.24 8.55 -22.37
CA GLU A 404 -12.34 8.67 -21.22
C GLU A 404 -12.79 7.79 -20.04
N VAL A 405 -14.11 7.61 -19.87
CA VAL A 405 -14.68 6.77 -18.81
C VAL A 405 -14.71 5.31 -19.21
N LEU A 406 -15.11 4.99 -20.45
CA LEU A 406 -15.11 3.62 -20.97
C LEU A 406 -13.70 3.01 -20.96
N ASN A 407 -12.68 3.82 -21.26
CA ASN A 407 -11.29 3.39 -21.22
C ASN A 407 -10.83 2.94 -19.82
N LEU A 408 -11.43 3.45 -18.73
CA LEU A 408 -11.13 2.98 -17.38
C LEU A 408 -11.56 1.52 -17.14
N PHE A 409 -12.53 1.03 -17.91
CA PHE A 409 -12.99 -0.37 -17.92
C PHE A 409 -12.29 -1.21 -19.00
N GLY A 410 -11.25 -0.66 -19.65
CA GLY A 410 -10.55 -1.33 -20.76
C GLY A 410 -11.34 -1.35 -22.08
N LEU A 411 -12.47 -0.62 -22.16
CA LEU A 411 -13.30 -0.55 -23.36
C LEU A 411 -12.76 0.52 -24.32
N LYS A 412 -12.25 0.09 -25.47
CA LYS A 412 -11.75 0.98 -26.53
C LYS A 412 -12.86 1.53 -27.43
N ASP A 413 -13.93 0.75 -27.58
CA ASP A 413 -15.09 1.10 -28.40
C ASP A 413 -16.25 1.63 -27.55
N LYS A 414 -17.12 2.42 -28.19
CA LYS A 414 -18.38 2.84 -27.57
C LYS A 414 -19.27 1.62 -27.30
N LEU A 415 -20.00 1.66 -26.19
CA LEU A 415 -21.01 0.67 -25.87
C LEU A 415 -22.13 0.67 -26.91
N LYS A 416 -22.44 -0.51 -27.45
CA LYS A 416 -23.51 -0.75 -28.41
C LYS A 416 -24.47 -1.80 -27.82
N PRO A 417 -25.77 -1.50 -27.72
CA PRO A 417 -26.40 -0.20 -28.01
C PRO A 417 -25.99 0.91 -27.03
N THR A 418 -26.19 2.17 -27.42
CA THR A 418 -25.94 3.33 -26.54
C THR A 418 -26.78 3.19 -25.25
N PRO A 419 -26.14 3.18 -24.06
CA PRO A 419 -26.85 3.05 -22.80
C PRO A 419 -27.81 4.22 -22.57
N LYS A 420 -29.08 3.92 -22.32
CA LYS A 420 -30.05 4.91 -21.79
C LYS A 420 -30.18 4.82 -20.29
N TYR A 421 -29.93 3.63 -19.74
CA TYR A 421 -30.01 3.34 -18.33
C TYR A 421 -28.73 2.69 -17.84
N VAL A 422 -28.32 3.03 -16.62
CA VAL A 422 -27.27 2.34 -15.87
C VAL A 422 -27.80 1.98 -14.50
N ARG A 423 -27.52 0.77 -14.03
CA ARG A 423 -27.78 0.31 -12.67
C ARG A 423 -26.54 -0.34 -12.08
N ALA A 424 -26.57 -0.60 -10.78
CA ALA A 424 -25.56 -1.41 -10.13
C ALA A 424 -26.18 -2.53 -9.31
N THR A 425 -25.67 -3.74 -9.47
CA THR A 425 -26.08 -4.93 -8.73
C THR A 425 -24.99 -5.33 -7.75
N LEU A 426 -25.39 -6.02 -6.68
CA LEU A 426 -24.48 -6.59 -5.70
C LEU A 426 -24.40 -8.10 -5.93
N ASN A 427 -23.21 -8.59 -6.26
CA ASN A 427 -22.95 -9.98 -6.59
C ASN A 427 -22.01 -10.60 -5.57
N LYS A 428 -22.36 -11.80 -5.10
CA LYS A 428 -21.48 -12.63 -4.28
C LYS A 428 -20.64 -13.51 -5.18
N PHE A 429 -19.34 -13.48 -4.96
CA PHE A 429 -18.35 -14.30 -5.62
C PHE A 429 -17.78 -15.30 -4.62
N LYS A 430 -17.55 -16.52 -5.08
CA LYS A 430 -16.88 -17.57 -4.31
C LYS A 430 -15.96 -18.34 -5.25
N TYR A 431 -14.80 -18.77 -4.80
CA TYR A 431 -13.97 -19.65 -5.60
C TYR A 431 -14.65 -21.00 -5.78
N THR A 432 -14.58 -21.54 -7.00
CA THR A 432 -15.05 -22.89 -7.30
C THR A 432 -14.23 -23.90 -6.48
N PRO A 433 -14.88 -24.81 -5.72
CA PRO A 433 -14.19 -25.85 -4.96
C PRO A 433 -13.41 -26.81 -5.87
N LEU A 434 -12.31 -27.37 -5.37
CA LEU A 434 -11.53 -28.38 -6.10
C LEU A 434 -12.34 -29.64 -6.47
N SER A 435 -13.43 -29.93 -5.76
CA SER A 435 -14.32 -31.08 -6.01
C SER A 435 -15.26 -30.90 -7.21
N GLU A 436 -15.46 -29.66 -7.67
CA GLU A 436 -16.43 -29.30 -8.72
C GLU A 436 -15.71 -28.93 -10.04
N LYS A 437 -14.51 -29.48 -10.25
CA LYS A 437 -13.55 -29.09 -11.30
C LYS A 437 -13.96 -29.44 -12.75
N ASP A 438 -15.07 -30.13 -12.94
CA ASP A 438 -15.54 -30.55 -14.26
C ASP A 438 -16.20 -29.40 -15.05
N GLU A 439 -16.46 -28.25 -14.41
CA GLU A 439 -16.83 -27.00 -15.09
C GLU A 439 -15.62 -26.03 -15.16
N PRO A 440 -15.39 -25.34 -16.30
CA PRO A 440 -14.21 -24.50 -16.53
C PRO A 440 -14.23 -23.15 -15.76
N THR A 441 -15.08 -22.99 -14.75
CA THR A 441 -15.31 -21.70 -14.08
C THR A 441 -14.46 -21.55 -12.81
N LEU A 442 -13.76 -20.42 -12.67
CA LEU A 442 -12.94 -20.10 -11.50
C LEU A 442 -13.78 -19.58 -10.32
N TRP A 443 -14.86 -18.87 -10.64
CA TRP A 443 -15.76 -18.25 -9.69
C TRP A 443 -17.19 -18.71 -9.86
N ILE A 444 -17.86 -18.89 -8.72
CA ILE A 444 -19.31 -18.98 -8.61
C ILE A 444 -19.84 -17.58 -8.32
N LYS A 445 -20.69 -17.07 -9.21
CA LYS A 445 -21.32 -15.73 -9.10
C LYS A 445 -22.81 -15.86 -8.79
N LYS A 446 -23.26 -15.21 -7.71
CA LYS A 446 -24.69 -15.17 -7.34
C LYS A 446 -25.13 -13.77 -6.97
N MET A 447 -26.12 -13.23 -7.67
CA MET A 447 -26.74 -11.95 -7.34
C MET A 447 -27.37 -11.98 -5.94
N GLN A 448 -27.02 -10.99 -5.12
CA GLN A 448 -27.53 -10.81 -3.76
C GLN A 448 -28.55 -9.68 -3.67
N GLY A 449 -28.46 -8.69 -4.55
CA GLY A 449 -29.38 -7.55 -4.53
C GLY A 449 -28.99 -6.45 -5.50
N VAL A 450 -29.63 -5.29 -5.32
CA VAL A 450 -29.39 -4.09 -6.12
C VAL A 450 -28.65 -3.07 -5.27
N TYR A 451 -27.52 -2.57 -5.76
CA TYR A 451 -26.73 -1.53 -5.09
C TYR A 451 -27.32 -0.13 -5.35
N PHE A 452 -27.66 0.17 -6.60
CA PHE A 452 -28.54 1.30 -6.94
C PHE A 452 -29.46 0.96 -8.11
N ALA A 453 -30.69 1.48 -8.04
CA ALA A 453 -31.73 1.28 -9.04
C ALA A 453 -31.38 1.94 -10.39
N PRO A 454 -32.00 1.51 -11.50
CA PRO A 454 -31.78 2.11 -12.82
C PRO A 454 -31.89 3.64 -12.82
N PHE A 455 -30.82 4.32 -13.19
CA PHE A 455 -30.82 5.74 -13.49
C PHE A 455 -30.85 5.97 -14.99
N SER A 456 -31.59 7.00 -15.42
CA SER A 456 -31.48 7.61 -16.73
C SER A 456 -30.69 8.92 -16.62
N ALA A 457 -29.97 9.29 -17.68
CA ALA A 457 -29.23 10.55 -17.76
C ALA A 457 -30.13 11.78 -17.52
N ASP A 458 -31.40 11.69 -17.89
CA ASP A 458 -32.38 12.78 -17.75
C ASP A 458 -33.17 12.74 -16.44
N SER A 459 -32.88 11.77 -15.56
CA SER A 459 -33.60 11.66 -14.29
C SER A 459 -33.36 12.88 -13.40
N ALA A 460 -34.44 13.51 -12.94
CA ALA A 460 -34.39 14.73 -12.12
C ALA A 460 -33.53 14.53 -10.86
N THR A 461 -33.62 13.35 -10.24
CA THR A 461 -32.84 12.98 -9.05
C THR A 461 -31.34 12.95 -9.33
N LEU A 462 -30.90 12.30 -10.42
CA LEU A 462 -29.48 12.25 -10.78
C LEU A 462 -28.96 13.64 -11.16
N GLN A 463 -29.73 14.39 -11.96
CA GLN A 463 -29.39 15.74 -12.37
C GLN A 463 -29.25 16.71 -11.19
N ALA A 464 -30.19 16.66 -10.23
CA ALA A 464 -30.11 17.46 -9.01
C ALA A 464 -28.87 17.11 -8.18
N HIS A 465 -28.58 15.82 -8.03
CA HIS A 465 -27.40 15.36 -7.30
C HIS A 465 -26.09 15.82 -7.99
N LEU A 466 -25.97 15.64 -9.30
CA LEU A 466 -24.79 16.08 -10.06
C LEU A 466 -24.61 17.62 -10.07
N LYS A 467 -25.70 18.40 -10.06
CA LYS A 467 -25.66 19.87 -9.91
C LYS A 467 -25.16 20.27 -8.52
N ASN A 468 -25.65 19.62 -7.46
CA ASN A 468 -25.21 19.87 -6.09
C ASN A 468 -23.71 19.58 -5.92
N MET A 469 -23.22 18.55 -6.59
CA MET A 469 -21.80 18.19 -6.61
C MET A 469 -20.95 19.06 -7.56
N LYS A 470 -21.53 20.05 -8.24
CA LYS A 470 -20.87 20.95 -9.20
C LYS A 470 -20.21 20.23 -10.39
N ILE A 471 -20.65 19.01 -10.73
CA ILE A 471 -20.08 18.21 -11.83
C ILE A 471 -20.57 18.68 -13.20
N LEU A 472 -21.86 19.06 -13.31
CA LEU A 472 -22.48 19.50 -14.57
C LEU A 472 -22.08 20.94 -14.99
N LYS A 473 -21.27 21.63 -14.19
CA LYS A 473 -20.95 23.06 -14.33
C LYS A 473 -19.68 23.37 -15.14
N ILE A 474 -19.15 22.45 -15.95
CA ILE A 474 -17.97 22.74 -16.79
C ILE A 474 -18.37 22.82 -18.28
N PRO A 475 -19.11 23.87 -18.72
CA PRO A 475 -19.44 24.06 -20.13
C PRO A 475 -18.21 24.48 -20.96
N ASN A 476 -17.27 25.18 -20.34
CA ASN A 476 -15.96 25.51 -20.90
C ASN A 476 -14.94 24.88 -19.93
N GLY A 477 -14.01 24.06 -20.42
CA GLY A 477 -12.96 23.48 -19.57
C GLY A 477 -12.19 24.54 -18.76
N PRO A 478 -11.35 24.14 -17.79
CA PRO A 478 -10.58 25.10 -17.01
C PRO A 478 -9.78 26.04 -17.92
N ASP A 479 -9.76 27.33 -17.57
CA ASP A 479 -9.04 28.34 -18.33
C ASP A 479 -7.57 27.96 -18.49
N VAL A 480 -7.09 27.94 -19.74
CA VAL A 480 -5.72 27.56 -20.04
C VAL A 480 -4.83 28.79 -19.86
N HIS A 481 -4.23 28.92 -18.68
CA HIS A 481 -3.32 30.04 -18.40
C HIS A 481 -1.95 29.90 -19.07
N ASN A 482 -1.51 28.67 -19.39
CA ASN A 482 -0.21 28.41 -20.00
C ASN A 482 -0.34 27.41 -21.15
N GLN A 483 -0.40 27.94 -22.37
CA GLN A 483 -0.57 27.13 -23.58
C GLN A 483 0.61 26.19 -23.84
N PHE A 484 1.84 26.64 -23.55
CA PHE A 484 3.05 25.85 -23.74
C PHE A 484 3.05 24.61 -22.84
N LEU A 485 2.80 24.82 -21.54
CA LEU A 485 2.72 23.72 -20.58
C LEU A 485 1.59 22.76 -20.92
N LYS A 486 0.42 23.27 -21.32
CA LYS A 486 -0.70 22.44 -21.80
C LYS A 486 -0.27 21.53 -22.95
N ASN A 487 0.38 22.07 -23.98
CA ASN A 487 0.81 21.29 -25.15
C ASN A 487 1.81 20.18 -24.76
N ILE A 488 2.72 20.45 -23.82
CA ILE A 488 3.63 19.44 -23.27
C ILE A 488 2.83 18.36 -22.54
N LEU A 489 1.94 18.74 -21.63
CA LEU A 489 1.14 17.79 -20.85
C LEU A 489 0.22 16.95 -21.74
N ASP A 490 -0.40 17.54 -22.77
CA ASP A 490 -1.24 16.84 -23.74
C ASP A 490 -0.41 15.83 -24.55
N THR A 491 0.82 16.19 -24.92
CA THR A 491 1.74 15.30 -25.63
C THR A 491 2.15 14.14 -24.73
N ILE A 492 2.56 14.41 -23.49
CA ILE A 492 2.89 13.38 -22.49
C ILE A 492 1.71 12.45 -22.27
N ARG A 493 0.50 13.02 -22.09
CA ARG A 493 -0.74 12.25 -21.91
C ARG A 493 -0.99 11.35 -23.11
N THR A 494 -0.95 11.90 -24.33
CA THR A 494 -1.19 11.16 -25.58
C THR A 494 -0.20 10.01 -25.74
N GLN A 495 1.09 10.23 -25.45
CA GLN A 495 2.09 9.16 -25.51
C GLN A 495 1.90 8.12 -24.41
N SER A 496 1.61 8.56 -23.17
CA SER A 496 1.40 7.65 -22.04
C SER A 496 0.17 6.76 -22.22
N GLN A 497 -0.89 7.26 -22.87
CA GLN A 497 -2.13 6.51 -23.13
C GLN A 497 -1.97 5.46 -24.23
N ARG A 498 -0.87 5.46 -25.01
CA ARG A 498 -0.61 4.42 -26.03
C ARG A 498 -0.14 3.11 -25.42
N LEU A 499 0.40 3.15 -24.21
CA LEU A 499 0.90 1.99 -23.50
C LEU A 499 -0.05 1.65 -22.35
N GLU A 500 -0.16 0.36 -22.04
CA GLU A 500 -0.85 -0.04 -20.83
C GLU A 500 -0.08 0.47 -19.59
N PRO A 501 -0.76 1.02 -18.57
CA PRO A 501 -0.09 1.68 -17.45
C PRO A 501 0.95 0.81 -16.72
N HIS A 502 0.66 -0.49 -16.58
CA HIS A 502 1.58 -1.42 -15.93
C HIS A 502 2.84 -1.68 -16.78
N VAL A 503 2.71 -1.75 -18.10
CA VAL A 503 3.86 -1.88 -19.02
C VAL A 503 4.76 -0.66 -18.93
N LEU A 504 4.18 0.54 -18.90
CA LEU A 504 4.94 1.79 -18.75
C LEU A 504 5.75 1.80 -17.45
N LEU A 505 5.13 1.45 -16.32
CA LEU A 505 5.81 1.43 -15.03
C LEU A 505 6.92 0.38 -14.97
N PHE A 506 6.68 -0.82 -15.49
CA PHE A 506 7.72 -1.85 -15.58
C PHE A 506 8.86 -1.42 -16.49
N ALA A 507 8.58 -0.83 -17.65
CA ALA A 507 9.61 -0.34 -18.56
C ALA A 507 10.50 0.70 -17.87
N VAL A 508 9.92 1.69 -17.18
CA VAL A 508 10.69 2.70 -16.43
C VAL A 508 11.52 2.06 -15.32
N ALA A 509 10.95 1.15 -14.54
CA ALA A 509 11.65 0.46 -13.46
C ALA A 509 12.83 -0.39 -13.98
N VAL A 510 12.60 -1.19 -15.02
CA VAL A 510 13.61 -2.04 -15.65
C VAL A 510 14.69 -1.18 -16.31
N SER A 511 14.35 -0.11 -17.02
CA SER A 511 15.33 0.82 -17.57
C SER A 511 16.19 1.45 -16.48
N GLY A 512 15.59 1.88 -15.37
CA GLY A 512 16.33 2.41 -14.22
C GLY A 512 17.29 1.37 -13.63
N LEU A 513 16.83 0.14 -13.44
CA LEU A 513 17.65 -0.97 -12.96
C LEU A 513 18.81 -1.27 -13.92
N LEU A 514 18.54 -1.34 -15.22
CA LEU A 514 19.54 -1.58 -16.26
C LEU A 514 20.60 -0.49 -16.26
N ILE A 515 20.21 0.80 -16.20
CA ILE A 515 21.17 1.91 -16.11
C ILE A 515 22.07 1.77 -14.87
N VAL A 516 21.52 1.36 -13.73
CA VAL A 516 22.30 1.13 -12.50
C VAL A 516 23.25 -0.06 -12.66
N LEU A 517 22.82 -1.12 -13.33
CA LEU A 517 23.61 -2.32 -13.55
C LEU A 517 24.73 -2.11 -14.59
N THR A 518 24.50 -1.31 -15.64
CA THR A 518 25.44 -1.03 -16.73
C THR A 518 26.36 0.16 -16.47
N LYS A 519 26.06 1.00 -15.47
CA LYS A 519 26.98 2.05 -14.97
C LYS A 519 28.10 1.50 -14.07
N LYS A 520 28.20 0.18 -13.88
CA LYS A 520 29.37 -0.51 -13.36
C LYS A 520 30.21 -1.01 -14.51
#